data_AF-A0A916Y4V8-F1
#
_entry.id   AF-A0A916Y4V8-F1
#
_cell.length_a   1.000
_cell.length_b   1.000
_cell.length_c   1.000
_cell.angle_alpha   90.00
_cell.angle_beta   90.00
_cell.angle_gamma   90.00
#
_symmetry.space_group_name_H-M   'P 1'
#
loop_
_entity.id
_entity.type
_entity.pdbx_description
1 polymer ?
#
loop_
_entity_poly.entity_id
_entity_poly.type
_entity_poly.pdbx_seq_one_letter_code
_entity_poly.pdbx_strand_id
1 'polypeptide(L)'
;MKNSTTLLIGLFYTITAFCQDGEFKVHPNGLIYSEQTMGKLSHIVDSLNLKYKTCNFNTVFYAKSQTIGHLVEVDKDNCKEAMKDIEANISFDDFIKKYPSATIERNVLIIKSQIKNYDNKNSIEFEHFDLKNDYGFSIHSEDVALYQKDFSNKWLIKYTKKTKYSEESLSAFFFPENFSSVAIPQKYAQMIGYSDCLIDTTTTKFKDNLKNGWVELPKNWTSLSDKKKAKLLDEMRSTRVVGGCSQDSRPREHAINMALLSAETYNWEVFLKSHLDIMNDRFDRVSDGSYAWRQRNTYIRELEELNINVTDLILGISFRIENPASNHYFGSIGRVGRALSETKNRDEIENAMLAIIADTELDYFNRLLFYFLFKNYNYHIEDETIKKVSNEKLVAAVATLPDYFSNQLTDK
;
A
#
# COMPACT_ATOMS: atom_id res chain seq x y z
N MET A 1 -27.21 -1.97 -67.38
CA MET A 1 -27.58 -3.34 -66.97
C MET A 1 -26.50 -3.87 -66.05
N LYS A 2 -26.88 -4.26 -64.82
CA LYS A 2 -26.26 -5.30 -63.99
C LYS A 2 -24.72 -5.26 -63.81
N ASN A 3 -24.23 -4.83 -62.65
CA ASN A 3 -23.96 -5.77 -61.55
C ASN A 3 -23.31 -5.09 -60.33
N SER A 4 -23.87 -5.50 -59.20
CA SER A 4 -23.64 -5.21 -57.80
C SER A 4 -22.24 -5.56 -57.26
N THR A 5 -22.01 -5.02 -56.04
CA THR A 5 -21.30 -5.59 -54.88
C THR A 5 -19.82 -5.24 -54.69
N THR A 6 -19.53 -4.47 -53.62
CA THR A 6 -18.53 -4.68 -52.53
C THR A 6 -18.15 -3.29 -51.97
N LEU A 7 -18.90 -2.73 -51.02
CA LEU A 7 -18.74 -2.86 -49.56
C LEU A 7 -17.33 -2.55 -49.04
N LEU A 8 -17.13 -1.32 -48.54
CA LEU A 8 -16.20 -1.01 -47.44
C LEU A 8 -16.56 0.36 -46.86
N ILE A 9 -17.65 0.36 -46.08
CA ILE A 9 -17.90 1.39 -45.07
C ILE A 9 -16.96 1.04 -43.92
N GLY A 10 -15.84 1.77 -43.83
CA GLY A 10 -15.00 1.80 -42.64
C GLY A 10 -15.76 2.49 -41.52
N LEU A 11 -16.65 1.75 -40.87
CA LEU A 11 -17.27 2.15 -39.62
C LEU A 11 -16.13 2.22 -38.60
N PHE A 12 -15.85 3.44 -38.12
CA PHE A 12 -15.12 3.66 -36.86
C PHE A 12 -15.93 3.00 -35.73
N TYR A 13 -15.77 1.69 -35.56
CA TYR A 13 -15.95 1.06 -34.26
C TYR A 13 -14.72 1.41 -33.46
N THR A 14 -14.81 2.50 -32.69
CA THR A 14 -14.04 2.60 -31.46
C THR A 14 -14.36 1.35 -30.67
N ILE A 15 -13.37 0.45 -30.59
CA ILE A 15 -13.34 -0.63 -29.61
C ILE A 15 -13.27 0.08 -28.27
N THR A 16 -14.42 0.39 -27.68
CA THR A 16 -14.51 0.52 -26.23
C THR A 16 -14.14 -0.86 -25.72
N ALA A 17 -12.93 -0.99 -25.18
CA ALA A 17 -12.54 -2.14 -24.40
C ALA A 17 -13.55 -2.28 -23.25
N PHE A 18 -14.57 -3.10 -23.47
CA PHE A 18 -15.50 -3.54 -22.45
C PHE A 18 -14.74 -4.49 -21.54
N CYS A 19 -14.19 -3.98 -20.44
CA CYS A 19 -13.72 -4.80 -19.32
C CYS A 19 -14.23 -4.25 -17.98
N GLN A 20 -15.50 -3.85 -17.93
CA GLN A 20 -16.22 -3.56 -16.69
C GLN A 20 -17.68 -4.06 -16.77
N ASP A 21 -17.90 -5.34 -17.11
CA ASP A 21 -19.16 -6.00 -16.73
C ASP A 21 -19.13 -6.13 -15.20
N GLY A 22 -19.65 -5.08 -14.54
CA GLY A 22 -19.06 -4.57 -13.31
C GLY A 22 -19.78 -4.94 -12.02
N GLU A 23 -18.97 -5.09 -10.97
CA GLU A 23 -19.38 -5.18 -9.56
C GLU A 23 -20.34 -4.04 -9.13
N PHE A 24 -20.25 -2.86 -9.77
CA PHE A 24 -21.16 -1.74 -9.56
C PHE A 24 -21.83 -1.32 -10.87
N LYS A 25 -22.92 -0.55 -10.74
CA LYS A 25 -23.60 0.08 -11.88
C LYS A 25 -22.62 1.01 -12.60
N VAL A 26 -22.37 0.73 -13.88
CA VAL A 26 -21.66 1.62 -14.79
C VAL A 26 -22.65 2.56 -15.47
N HIS A 27 -22.34 3.85 -15.49
CA HIS A 27 -23.13 4.91 -16.11
C HIS A 27 -22.71 5.13 -17.59
N PRO A 28 -23.49 5.88 -18.40
CA PRO A 28 -23.16 6.11 -19.82
C PRO A 28 -21.77 6.72 -20.08
N ASN A 29 -21.20 7.44 -19.12
CA ASN A 29 -19.83 7.96 -19.13
C ASN A 29 -18.76 6.88 -18.89
N GLY A 30 -19.14 5.62 -18.66
CA GLY A 30 -18.22 4.51 -18.43
C GLY A 30 -17.56 4.49 -17.04
N LEU A 31 -18.15 5.19 -16.06
CA LEU A 31 -17.72 5.26 -14.66
C LEU A 31 -18.80 4.71 -13.72
N ILE A 32 -18.44 4.43 -12.46
CA ILE A 32 -19.40 4.03 -11.40
C ILE A 32 -20.17 5.21 -10.81
N TYR A 33 -19.82 6.44 -11.18
CA TYR A 33 -20.51 7.65 -10.79
C TYR A 33 -21.14 8.33 -12.01
N SER A 34 -22.37 8.82 -11.86
CA SER A 34 -23.09 9.52 -12.92
C SER A 34 -22.39 10.83 -13.31
N GLU A 35 -22.65 11.33 -14.53
CA GLU A 35 -22.15 12.65 -14.96
C GLU A 35 -22.54 13.78 -14.01
N GLN A 36 -23.76 13.75 -13.46
CA GLN A 36 -24.21 14.72 -12.46
C GLN A 36 -23.35 14.66 -11.19
N THR A 37 -23.04 13.46 -10.72
CA THR A 37 -22.20 13.23 -9.54
C THR A 37 -20.77 13.71 -9.81
N MET A 38 -20.20 13.34 -10.96
CA MET A 38 -18.87 13.78 -11.37
C MET A 38 -18.78 15.30 -11.50
N GLY A 39 -19.79 15.96 -12.07
CA GLY A 39 -19.85 17.42 -12.14
C GLY A 39 -19.82 18.09 -10.77
N LYS A 40 -20.56 17.57 -9.79
CA LYS A 40 -20.51 18.07 -8.40
C LYS A 40 -19.13 17.89 -7.78
N LEU A 41 -18.52 16.72 -7.97
CA LEU A 41 -17.18 16.43 -7.46
C LEU A 41 -16.12 17.33 -8.09
N SER A 42 -16.18 17.56 -9.40
CA SER A 42 -15.26 18.47 -10.10
C SER A 42 -15.32 19.89 -9.55
N HIS A 43 -16.50 20.42 -9.23
CA HIS A 43 -16.62 21.73 -8.58
C HIS A 43 -15.97 21.79 -7.20
N ILE A 44 -16.07 20.70 -6.42
CA ILE A 44 -15.40 20.61 -5.12
C ILE A 44 -13.88 20.56 -5.32
N VAL A 45 -13.42 19.74 -6.27
CA VAL A 45 -12.00 19.60 -6.61
C VAL A 45 -11.38 20.92 -7.08
N ASP A 46 -12.08 21.70 -7.89
CA ASP A 46 -11.57 23.01 -8.33
C ASP A 46 -11.32 23.96 -7.14
N SER A 47 -12.21 23.93 -6.15
CA SER A 47 -12.05 24.70 -4.90
C SER A 47 -10.88 24.18 -4.06
N LEU A 48 -10.71 22.85 -4.02
CA LEU A 48 -9.60 22.21 -3.33
C LEU A 48 -8.25 22.47 -4.00
N ASN A 49 -8.20 22.51 -5.32
CA ASN A 49 -7.01 22.89 -6.09
C ASN A 49 -6.51 24.29 -5.76
N LEU A 50 -7.43 25.23 -5.52
CA LEU A 50 -7.06 26.55 -5.01
C LEU A 50 -6.50 26.48 -3.59
N LYS A 51 -7.08 25.64 -2.73
CA LYS A 51 -6.57 25.39 -1.37
C LYS A 51 -5.20 24.68 -1.39
N TYR A 52 -4.93 23.77 -2.33
CA TYR A 52 -3.63 23.09 -2.46
C TYR A 52 -2.48 24.05 -2.71
N LYS A 53 -2.71 25.14 -3.47
CA LYS A 53 -1.70 26.18 -3.65
C LYS A 53 -1.23 26.81 -2.33
N THR A 54 -2.02 26.66 -1.27
CA THR A 54 -1.71 27.13 0.08
C THR A 54 -1.37 26.02 1.07
N CYS A 55 -1.28 24.76 0.62
CA CYS A 55 -0.97 23.65 1.51
C CYS A 55 0.49 23.70 2.00
N ASN A 56 0.71 23.24 3.23
CA ASN A 56 2.03 23.34 3.85
C ASN A 56 2.96 22.24 3.32
N PHE A 57 3.73 22.57 2.28
CA PHE A 57 4.75 21.69 1.71
C PHE A 57 6.10 21.73 2.44
N ASN A 58 6.20 22.42 3.58
CA ASN A 58 7.43 22.49 4.37
C ASN A 58 7.53 21.37 5.42
N THR A 59 6.56 20.45 5.44
CA THR A 59 6.61 19.28 6.32
C THR A 59 7.77 18.38 5.90
N VAL A 60 8.70 18.14 6.83
CA VAL A 60 9.77 17.17 6.64
C VAL A 60 9.25 15.80 7.08
N PHE A 61 9.14 14.88 6.12
CA PHE A 61 8.84 13.48 6.40
C PHE A 61 10.14 12.70 6.56
N TYR A 62 10.12 11.69 7.41
CA TYR A 62 11.25 10.81 7.66
C TYR A 62 10.92 9.39 7.20
N ALA A 63 11.89 8.72 6.59
CA ALA A 63 11.81 7.31 6.26
C ALA A 63 11.65 6.45 7.52
N LYS A 64 11.09 5.25 7.37
CA LYS A 64 11.06 4.29 8.49
C LYS A 64 12.47 4.04 9.02
N SER A 65 12.56 3.91 10.35
CA SER A 65 13.81 3.57 11.03
C SER A 65 14.34 2.22 10.52
N GLN A 66 15.50 2.21 9.85
CA GLN A 66 16.04 1.03 9.17
C GLN A 66 17.56 0.89 9.32
N THR A 67 18.07 -0.31 9.10
CA THR A 67 19.51 -0.61 9.03
C THR A 67 19.77 -1.83 8.14
N ILE A 68 21.03 -2.04 7.77
CA ILE A 68 21.50 -3.27 7.13
C ILE A 68 22.12 -4.17 8.19
N GLY A 69 21.61 -5.39 8.29
CA GLY A 69 22.04 -6.36 9.29
C GLY A 69 22.28 -7.75 8.73
N HIS A 70 22.39 -8.72 9.63
CA HIS A 70 22.50 -10.13 9.30
C HIS A 70 21.45 -10.91 10.07
N LEU A 71 20.78 -11.83 9.39
CA LEU A 71 19.86 -12.78 10.01
C LEU A 71 20.59 -14.12 10.15
N VAL A 72 20.55 -14.69 11.35
CA VAL A 72 21.12 -16.00 11.64
C VAL A 72 20.05 -16.92 12.16
N GLU A 73 20.11 -18.18 11.75
CA GLU A 73 19.25 -19.24 12.25
C GLU A 73 20.09 -20.44 12.66
N VAL A 74 19.84 -20.94 13.87
CA VAL A 74 20.46 -22.14 14.42
C VAL A 74 19.35 -23.14 14.69
N ASP A 75 19.40 -24.25 13.96
CA ASP A 75 18.51 -25.39 14.17
C ASP A 75 19.25 -26.48 14.97
N LYS A 76 18.52 -27.18 15.85
CA LYS A 76 18.95 -28.41 16.55
C LYS A 76 19.97 -28.16 17.69
N ASP A 77 20.79 -29.19 17.97
CA ASP A 77 21.80 -29.20 19.02
C ASP A 77 22.73 -27.99 18.87
N ASN A 78 22.92 -27.23 19.96
CA ASN A 78 23.67 -25.96 20.10
C ASN A 78 22.83 -24.68 20.24
N CYS A 79 21.51 -24.70 20.07
CA CYS A 79 20.66 -23.51 20.26
C CYS A 79 20.91 -22.81 21.62
N LYS A 80 21.00 -23.58 22.71
CA LYS A 80 21.25 -23.04 24.05
C LYS A 80 22.64 -22.45 24.23
N GLU A 81 23.64 -23.01 23.56
CA GLU A 81 25.00 -22.50 23.62
C GLU A 81 25.11 -21.21 22.79
N ALA A 82 24.59 -21.23 21.56
CA ALA A 82 24.50 -20.06 20.70
C ALA A 82 23.75 -18.90 21.38
N MET A 83 22.64 -19.20 22.08
CA MET A 83 21.91 -18.21 22.87
C MET A 83 22.81 -17.54 23.93
N LYS A 84 23.54 -18.34 24.71
CA LYS A 84 24.43 -17.81 25.76
C LYS A 84 25.56 -16.96 25.19
N ASP A 85 26.13 -17.38 24.07
CA ASP A 85 27.20 -16.62 23.40
C ASP A 85 26.68 -15.30 22.82
N ILE A 86 25.47 -15.31 22.25
CA ILE A 86 24.78 -14.11 21.78
C ILE A 86 24.47 -13.17 22.96
N GLU A 87 23.97 -13.70 24.08
CA GLU A 87 23.73 -12.92 25.31
C GLU A 87 25.03 -12.34 25.89
N ALA A 88 26.15 -13.05 25.74
CA ALA A 88 27.49 -12.58 26.05
C ALA A 88 28.08 -11.64 24.98
N ASN A 89 27.31 -11.31 23.94
CA ASN A 89 27.66 -10.42 22.83
C ASN A 89 28.91 -10.88 22.04
N ILE A 90 28.98 -12.18 21.72
CA ILE A 90 29.96 -12.72 20.76
C ILE A 90 30.00 -11.90 19.47
N SER A 91 31.19 -11.72 18.88
CA SER A 91 31.31 -11.05 17.58
C SER A 91 30.65 -11.87 16.48
N PHE A 92 30.17 -11.21 15.42
CA PHE A 92 29.56 -11.93 14.30
C PHE A 92 30.52 -12.92 13.62
N ASP A 93 31.78 -12.53 13.43
CA ASP A 93 32.79 -13.41 12.83
C ASP A 93 33.11 -14.63 13.70
N ASP A 94 33.18 -14.45 15.02
CA ASP A 94 33.42 -15.57 15.93
C ASP A 94 32.20 -16.47 16.06
N PHE A 95 30.99 -15.90 15.99
CA PHE A 95 29.75 -16.67 15.92
C PHE A 95 29.75 -17.61 14.70
N ILE A 96 30.07 -17.09 13.51
CA ILE A 96 30.10 -17.90 12.29
C ILE A 96 31.16 -19.01 12.36
N LYS A 97 32.35 -18.71 12.93
CA LYS A 97 33.40 -19.72 13.11
C LYS A 97 32.98 -20.81 14.09
N LYS A 98 32.30 -20.43 15.18
CA LYS A 98 31.88 -21.37 16.23
C LYS A 98 30.66 -22.21 15.82
N TYR A 99 29.75 -21.64 15.02
CA TYR A 99 28.51 -22.28 14.58
C TYR A 99 28.46 -22.41 13.05
N PRO A 100 29.33 -23.23 12.42
CA PRO A 100 29.42 -23.33 10.96
C PRO A 100 28.18 -23.96 10.30
N SER A 101 27.31 -24.60 11.08
CA SER A 101 26.04 -25.17 10.59
C SER A 101 24.87 -24.19 10.64
N ALA A 102 25.06 -22.97 11.14
CA ALA A 102 24.03 -21.94 11.17
C ALA A 102 23.71 -21.46 9.75
N THR A 103 22.44 -21.21 9.47
CA THR A 103 22.01 -20.51 8.25
C THR A 103 22.25 -19.03 8.45
N ILE A 104 22.93 -18.38 7.51
CA ILE A 104 23.30 -16.97 7.59
C ILE A 104 22.82 -16.24 6.34
N GLU A 105 21.95 -15.25 6.53
CA GLU A 105 21.59 -14.28 5.51
C GLU A 105 22.28 -12.95 5.80
N ARG A 106 23.16 -12.53 4.90
CA ARG A 106 23.95 -11.30 5.04
C ARG A 106 23.28 -10.13 4.35
N ASN A 107 23.57 -8.94 4.86
CA ASN A 107 23.15 -7.65 4.31
C ASN A 107 21.62 -7.57 4.06
N VAL A 108 20.84 -8.02 5.04
CA VAL A 108 19.38 -7.94 4.99
C VAL A 108 18.91 -6.57 5.45
N LEU A 109 17.84 -6.06 4.84
CA LEU A 109 17.19 -4.83 5.29
C LEU A 109 16.33 -5.14 6.52
N ILE A 110 16.57 -4.42 7.61
CA ILE A 110 15.79 -4.58 8.85
C ILE A 110 15.10 -3.26 9.17
N ILE A 111 13.78 -3.33 9.35
CA ILE A 111 12.93 -2.19 9.72
C ILE A 111 12.57 -2.28 11.20
N LYS A 112 12.64 -1.16 11.90
CA LYS A 112 12.23 -1.03 13.30
C LYS A 112 11.00 -0.13 13.39
N SER A 113 9.90 -0.68 13.87
CA SER A 113 8.59 -0.01 13.89
C SER A 113 7.96 -0.02 15.27
N GLN A 114 7.22 1.05 15.60
CA GLN A 114 6.26 1.04 16.69
C GLN A 114 4.92 0.53 16.17
N ILE A 115 4.41 -0.52 16.77
CA ILE A 115 3.14 -1.15 16.38
C ILE A 115 2.23 -1.30 17.61
N LYS A 116 0.98 -1.67 17.35
CA LYS A 116 0.08 -2.16 18.40
C LYS A 116 -0.12 -3.66 18.21
N ASN A 117 0.05 -4.43 19.29
CA ASN A 117 -0.21 -5.86 19.26
C ASN A 117 -1.72 -6.18 19.23
N TYR A 118 -2.08 -7.47 19.21
CA TYR A 118 -3.47 -7.91 19.19
C TYR A 118 -4.30 -7.44 20.40
N ASP A 119 -3.65 -7.16 21.53
CA ASP A 119 -4.27 -6.60 22.74
C ASP A 119 -4.29 -5.06 22.73
N ASN A 120 -3.98 -4.43 21.60
CA ASN A 120 -3.91 -2.98 21.41
C ASN A 120 -2.87 -2.29 22.33
N LYS A 121 -1.87 -3.04 22.82
CA LYS A 121 -0.73 -2.51 23.57
C LYS A 121 0.38 -2.12 22.62
N ASN A 122 1.12 -1.07 22.96
CA ASN A 122 2.29 -0.65 22.20
C ASN A 122 3.37 -1.73 22.28
N SER A 123 3.97 -2.06 21.15
CA SER A 123 5.10 -2.96 21.05
C SER A 123 6.04 -2.50 19.94
N ILE A 124 7.29 -2.94 20.01
CA ILE A 124 8.30 -2.69 18.97
C ILE A 124 8.43 -3.94 18.13
N GLU A 125 8.49 -3.74 16.83
CA GLU A 125 8.78 -4.79 15.85
C GLU A 125 10.10 -4.51 15.16
N PHE A 126 10.91 -5.56 15.03
CA PHE A 126 12.09 -5.61 14.19
C PHE A 126 11.79 -6.64 13.09
N GLU A 127 11.70 -6.17 11.85
CA GLU A 127 11.23 -6.96 10.71
C GLU A 127 12.33 -7.06 9.65
N HIS A 128 12.63 -8.28 9.22
CA HIS A 128 13.39 -8.53 8.00
C HIS A 128 12.48 -8.25 6.80
N PHE A 129 12.83 -7.24 6.00
CA PHE A 129 12.17 -6.98 4.73
C PHE A 129 12.66 -7.97 3.67
N ASP A 130 12.04 -9.15 3.62
CA ASP A 130 12.38 -10.23 2.70
C ASP A 130 12.05 -9.84 1.25
N LEU A 131 13.05 -9.95 0.37
CA LEU A 131 12.90 -9.63 -1.06
C LEU A 131 12.31 -10.77 -1.89
N LYS A 132 12.19 -11.98 -1.33
CA LYS A 132 11.86 -13.22 -2.06
C LYS A 132 10.49 -13.77 -1.71
N ASN A 133 10.04 -13.59 -0.46
CA ASN A 133 8.78 -14.17 0.03
C ASN A 133 7.93 -13.14 0.77
N ASP A 134 6.63 -13.40 0.83
CA ASP A 134 5.66 -12.60 1.58
C ASP A 134 5.74 -12.81 3.11
N TYR A 135 6.63 -13.70 3.59
CA TYR A 135 6.80 -14.05 4.99
C TYR A 135 8.21 -13.74 5.45
N GLY A 136 8.40 -12.57 6.06
CA GLY A 136 9.64 -12.18 6.72
C GLY A 136 9.76 -12.72 8.14
N PHE A 137 10.99 -12.81 8.63
CA PHE A 137 11.26 -13.04 10.05
C PHE A 137 11.08 -11.73 10.84
N SER A 138 10.31 -11.78 11.93
CA SER A 138 10.15 -10.65 12.85
C SER A 138 10.30 -11.03 14.32
N ILE A 139 10.80 -10.05 15.08
CA ILE A 139 10.90 -10.07 16.54
C ILE A 139 10.03 -8.95 17.10
N HIS A 140 9.07 -9.32 17.95
CA HIS A 140 8.22 -8.38 18.67
C HIS A 140 8.66 -8.28 20.13
N SER A 141 8.61 -7.08 20.69
CA SER A 141 8.87 -6.84 22.11
C SER A 141 7.89 -5.82 22.68
N GLU A 142 7.35 -6.09 23.87
CA GLU A 142 6.54 -5.12 24.62
C GLU A 142 7.42 -4.05 25.33
N ASP A 143 8.74 -4.24 25.37
CA ASP A 143 9.66 -3.23 25.88
C ASP A 143 9.85 -2.10 24.87
N VAL A 144 9.03 -1.06 25.02
CA VAL A 144 9.06 0.14 24.17
C VAL A 144 10.37 0.93 24.27
N ALA A 145 11.18 0.73 25.32
CA ALA A 145 12.48 1.40 25.44
C ALA A 145 13.49 0.91 24.38
N LEU A 146 13.28 -0.30 23.84
CA LEU A 146 14.11 -0.82 22.75
C LEU A 146 14.07 0.06 21.50
N TYR A 147 13.02 0.86 21.31
CA TYR A 147 12.96 1.73 20.13
C TYR A 147 14.08 2.78 20.11
N GLN A 148 14.49 3.30 21.28
CA GLN A 148 15.55 4.31 21.41
C GLN A 148 16.93 3.70 21.69
N LYS A 149 17.01 2.37 21.85
CA LYS A 149 18.26 1.67 22.16
C LYS A 149 19.17 1.65 20.94
N ASP A 150 20.47 1.85 21.19
CA ASP A 150 21.52 1.65 20.19
C ASP A 150 21.84 0.15 20.04
N PHE A 151 21.75 -0.34 18.82
CA PHE A 151 22.01 -1.72 18.43
C PHE A 151 23.35 -1.94 17.73
N SER A 152 24.19 -0.92 17.57
CA SER A 152 25.50 -1.05 16.89
C SER A 152 26.35 -2.17 17.51
N ASN A 153 26.76 -3.11 16.68
CA ASN A 153 27.50 -4.33 17.05
C ASN A 153 26.82 -5.17 18.15
N LYS A 154 25.49 -5.24 18.12
CA LYS A 154 24.69 -6.02 19.06
C LYS A 154 23.77 -6.98 18.35
N TRP A 155 23.27 -7.92 19.13
CA TRP A 155 22.30 -8.90 18.73
C TRP A 155 20.89 -8.59 19.25
N LEU A 156 19.89 -9.07 18.52
CA LEU A 156 18.52 -9.23 19.01
C LEU A 156 18.07 -10.66 18.70
N ILE A 157 17.67 -11.39 19.73
CA ILE A 157 17.44 -12.83 19.67
C ILE A 157 15.96 -13.18 19.87
N LYS A 158 15.50 -14.20 19.14
CA LYS A 158 14.25 -14.91 19.35
C LYS A 158 14.57 -16.39 19.50
N TYR A 159 14.43 -16.89 20.72
CA TYR A 159 14.67 -18.28 21.05
C TYR A 159 13.35 -18.99 21.33
N THR A 160 13.15 -20.13 20.67
CA THR A 160 11.97 -20.98 20.82
C THR A 160 12.38 -22.29 21.46
N LYS A 161 11.88 -22.54 22.67
CA LYS A 161 12.11 -23.82 23.37
C LYS A 161 11.44 -24.96 22.62
N LYS A 162 12.07 -26.14 22.64
CA LYS A 162 11.46 -27.37 22.15
C LYS A 162 10.10 -27.61 22.80
N THR A 163 9.12 -27.96 21.99
CA THR A 163 7.80 -28.41 22.44
C THR A 163 7.51 -29.80 21.87
N LYS A 164 6.34 -30.36 22.17
CA LYS A 164 5.87 -31.59 21.52
C LYS A 164 5.48 -31.41 20.04
N TYR A 165 5.37 -30.16 19.58
CA TYR A 165 4.95 -29.81 18.22
C TYR A 165 6.04 -29.13 17.39
N SER A 166 7.16 -28.74 18.01
CA SER A 166 8.23 -27.99 17.36
C SER A 166 9.57 -28.33 17.99
N GLU A 167 10.60 -28.41 17.15
CA GLU A 167 11.98 -28.52 17.62
C GLU A 167 12.45 -27.22 18.29
N GLU A 168 13.57 -27.30 19.00
CA GLU A 168 14.26 -26.11 19.51
C GLU A 168 14.84 -25.32 18.34
N SER A 169 14.66 -24.00 18.36
CA SER A 169 15.23 -23.12 17.35
C SER A 169 15.65 -21.77 17.93
N LEU A 170 16.64 -21.16 17.28
CA LEU A 170 17.12 -19.83 17.58
C LEU A 170 17.25 -19.05 16.29
N SER A 171 16.62 -17.89 16.24
CA SER A 171 16.81 -16.91 15.17
C SER A 171 17.25 -15.60 15.78
N ALA A 172 18.19 -14.89 15.17
CA ALA A 172 18.66 -13.61 15.68
C ALA A 172 19.07 -12.65 14.56
N PHE A 173 18.90 -11.37 14.84
CA PHE A 173 19.53 -10.31 14.08
C PHE A 173 20.85 -9.90 14.71
N PHE A 174 21.88 -9.74 13.89
CA PHE A 174 23.07 -8.96 14.23
C PHE A 174 23.04 -7.63 13.48
N PHE A 175 23.34 -6.54 14.19
CA PHE A 175 23.34 -5.20 13.63
C PHE A 175 24.76 -4.63 13.64
N PRO A 176 25.47 -4.60 12.51
CA PRO A 176 26.78 -3.93 12.41
C PRO A 176 26.68 -2.44 12.78
N GLU A 177 25.61 -1.78 12.32
CA GLU A 177 25.34 -0.36 12.55
C GLU A 177 23.98 -0.16 13.23
N ASN A 178 23.83 0.99 13.91
CA ASN A 178 22.54 1.36 14.49
C ASN A 178 21.49 1.65 13.40
N PHE A 179 20.23 1.66 13.84
CA PHE A 179 19.13 2.14 13.01
C PHE A 179 19.22 3.64 12.76
N SER A 180 18.84 4.05 11.54
CA SER A 180 18.72 5.44 11.14
C SER A 180 17.37 5.71 10.46
N SER A 181 16.93 6.96 10.54
CA SER A 181 15.73 7.46 9.88
C SER A 181 16.12 8.77 9.20
N VAL A 182 16.18 8.76 7.87
CA VAL A 182 16.64 9.89 7.06
C VAL A 182 15.45 10.70 6.57
N ALA A 183 15.65 11.99 6.30
CA ALA A 183 14.62 12.82 5.70
C ALA A 183 14.29 12.34 4.27
N ILE A 184 13.01 12.25 3.95
CA ILE A 184 12.53 11.95 2.60
C ILE A 184 12.84 13.15 1.69
N PRO A 185 13.45 12.94 0.50
CA PRO A 185 13.72 14.02 -0.44
C PRO A 185 12.48 14.88 -0.74
N GLN A 186 12.68 16.20 -0.85
CA GLN A 186 11.58 17.18 -0.91
C GLN A 186 10.55 16.89 -2.02
N LYS A 187 11.00 16.41 -3.19
CA LYS A 187 10.12 16.04 -4.30
C LYS A 187 9.12 14.94 -3.95
N TYR A 188 9.49 14.00 -3.08
CA TYR A 188 8.61 12.92 -2.63
C TYR A 188 7.79 13.34 -1.41
N ALA A 189 8.38 14.17 -0.52
CA ALA A 189 7.66 14.82 0.56
C ALA A 189 6.46 15.64 0.04
N GLN A 190 6.59 16.27 -1.13
CA GLN A 190 5.50 16.98 -1.81
C GLN A 190 4.37 16.04 -2.26
N MET A 191 4.67 14.83 -2.77
CA MET A 191 3.65 13.84 -3.11
C MET A 191 2.88 13.39 -1.87
N ILE A 192 3.59 13.06 -0.78
CA ILE A 192 2.99 12.69 0.50
C ILE A 192 2.10 13.82 1.03
N GLY A 193 2.62 15.05 1.04
CA GLY A 193 1.88 16.23 1.48
C GLY A 193 0.66 16.54 0.61
N TYR A 194 0.76 16.31 -0.71
CA TYR A 194 -0.38 16.43 -1.63
C TYR A 194 -1.47 15.42 -1.26
N SER A 195 -1.13 14.14 -1.07
CA SER A 195 -2.07 13.11 -0.65
C SER A 195 -2.73 13.46 0.68
N ASP A 196 -1.95 13.88 1.69
CA ASP A 196 -2.48 14.25 3.02
C ASP A 196 -3.44 15.45 2.95
N CYS A 197 -3.08 16.46 2.16
CA CYS A 197 -3.93 17.62 1.96
C CYS A 197 -5.23 17.24 1.25
N LEU A 198 -5.16 16.35 0.25
CA LEU A 198 -6.30 15.96 -0.58
C LEU A 198 -7.27 15.01 0.13
N ILE A 199 -6.74 14.09 0.92
CA ILE A 199 -7.53 13.18 1.74
C ILE A 199 -8.17 13.88 2.94
N ASP A 200 -7.57 14.97 3.41
CA ASP A 200 -7.81 15.61 4.70
C ASP A 200 -7.63 14.64 5.86
N THR A 201 -6.43 14.65 6.43
CA THR A 201 -6.02 13.77 7.53
C THR A 201 -6.66 14.14 8.89
N THR A 202 -7.30 15.31 8.99
CA THR A 202 -7.96 15.76 10.24
C THR A 202 -9.33 15.12 10.46
N THR A 203 -9.91 14.53 9.42
CA THR A 203 -11.24 13.92 9.43
C THR A 203 -11.18 12.42 9.17
N THR A 204 -12.08 11.68 9.80
CA THR A 204 -12.20 10.23 9.61
C THR A 204 -13.39 9.89 8.70
N LYS A 205 -13.25 8.83 7.90
CA LYS A 205 -14.36 8.28 7.11
C LYS A 205 -15.49 7.82 8.02
N PHE A 206 -15.15 7.03 9.03
CA PHE A 206 -16.04 6.49 10.05
C PHE A 206 -16.01 7.33 11.33
N LYS A 207 -17.13 7.40 12.03
CA LYS A 207 -17.20 8.00 13.36
C LYS A 207 -16.65 7.07 14.44
N ASP A 208 -16.34 7.62 15.60
CA ASP A 208 -15.98 6.86 16.78
C ASP A 208 -17.13 5.96 17.25
N ASN A 209 -16.80 4.87 17.95
CA ASN A 209 -17.75 3.93 18.55
C ASN A 209 -18.75 3.30 17.56
N LEU A 210 -18.23 2.80 16.44
CA LEU A 210 -19.02 2.14 15.40
C LEU A 210 -19.87 0.98 15.94
N LYS A 211 -21.09 0.87 15.42
CA LYS A 211 -21.96 -0.28 15.66
C LYS A 211 -21.83 -1.27 14.50
N ASN A 212 -21.68 -2.55 14.80
CA ASN A 212 -21.77 -3.59 13.77
C ASN A 212 -23.19 -3.62 13.19
N GLY A 213 -23.31 -3.64 11.87
CA GLY A 213 -24.61 -3.66 11.23
C GLY A 213 -24.55 -3.42 9.72
N TRP A 214 -25.68 -3.02 9.17
CA TRP A 214 -25.84 -2.66 7.77
C TRP A 214 -26.81 -1.48 7.65
N VAL A 215 -26.51 -0.56 6.74
CA VAL A 215 -27.41 0.55 6.37
C VAL A 215 -27.64 0.47 4.88
N GLU A 216 -28.89 0.21 4.48
CA GLU A 216 -29.26 0.12 3.07
C GLU A 216 -29.46 1.52 2.48
N LEU A 217 -28.99 1.72 1.24
CA LEU A 217 -29.32 2.91 0.46
C LEU A 217 -30.71 2.74 -0.18
N PRO A 218 -31.73 3.54 0.18
CA PRO A 218 -33.06 3.40 -0.39
C PRO A 218 -33.05 3.58 -1.90
N LYS A 219 -33.87 2.83 -2.67
CA LYS A 219 -33.91 2.95 -4.14
C LYS A 219 -34.22 4.37 -4.63
N ASN A 220 -34.97 5.15 -3.85
CA ASN A 220 -35.33 6.54 -4.15
C ASN A 220 -34.41 7.57 -3.48
N TRP A 221 -33.20 7.19 -3.04
CA TRP A 221 -32.30 8.05 -2.28
C TRP A 221 -31.96 9.37 -2.99
N THR A 222 -31.92 9.37 -4.33
CA THR A 222 -31.66 10.55 -5.15
C THR A 222 -32.70 11.65 -4.96
N SER A 223 -33.95 11.26 -4.69
CA SER A 223 -35.09 12.15 -4.47
C SER A 223 -35.25 12.60 -3.01
N LEU A 224 -34.39 12.12 -2.11
CA LEU A 224 -34.38 12.58 -0.72
C LEU A 224 -33.88 14.03 -0.65
N SER A 225 -34.39 14.79 0.32
CA SER A 225 -33.84 16.11 0.64
C SER A 225 -32.41 16.02 1.14
N ASP A 226 -31.63 17.08 0.98
CA ASP A 226 -30.22 17.12 1.40
C ASP A 226 -30.06 16.78 2.89
N LYS A 227 -30.97 17.24 3.75
CA LYS A 227 -31.00 16.89 5.17
C LYS A 227 -31.16 15.38 5.40
N LYS A 228 -31.98 14.69 4.59
CA LYS A 228 -32.16 13.24 4.68
C LYS A 228 -30.96 12.48 4.12
N LYS A 229 -30.35 12.96 3.02
CA LYS A 229 -29.10 12.40 2.47
C LYS A 229 -27.95 12.51 3.47
N ALA A 230 -27.80 13.69 4.09
CA ALA A 230 -26.78 13.92 5.14
C ALA A 230 -27.00 13.02 6.36
N LYS A 231 -28.26 12.85 6.80
CA LYS A 231 -28.58 11.92 7.89
C LYS A 231 -28.24 10.47 7.53
N LEU A 232 -28.56 10.04 6.30
CA LEU A 232 -28.25 8.68 5.85
C LEU A 232 -26.74 8.44 5.76
N LEU A 233 -25.98 9.44 5.27
CA LEU A 233 -24.53 9.40 5.29
C LEU A 233 -24.00 9.27 6.73
N ASP A 234 -24.58 10.02 7.67
CA ASP A 234 -24.23 9.97 9.09
C ASP A 234 -24.44 8.58 9.71
N GLU A 235 -25.58 7.94 9.39
CA GLU A 235 -25.91 6.58 9.80
C GLU A 235 -24.92 5.55 9.22
N MET A 236 -24.55 5.69 7.94
CA MET A 236 -23.54 4.84 7.29
C MET A 236 -22.15 5.01 7.90
N ARG A 237 -21.74 6.25 8.20
CA ARG A 237 -20.47 6.57 8.87
C ARG A 237 -20.42 6.07 10.31
N SER A 238 -21.56 5.75 10.92
CA SER A 238 -21.66 5.22 12.29
C SER A 238 -21.76 3.69 12.33
N THR A 239 -21.73 3.03 11.18
CA THR A 239 -21.96 1.59 11.04
C THR A 239 -20.74 0.88 10.47
N ARG A 240 -20.22 -0.12 11.20
CA ARG A 240 -19.18 -1.04 10.73
C ARG A 240 -19.83 -2.20 9.99
N VAL A 241 -19.52 -2.33 8.72
CA VAL A 241 -19.92 -3.49 7.90
C VAL A 241 -18.75 -4.45 7.81
N VAL A 242 -18.96 -5.69 8.25
CA VAL A 242 -17.98 -6.77 8.14
C VAL A 242 -18.49 -7.81 7.16
N GLY A 243 -17.69 -8.12 6.14
CA GLY A 243 -18.03 -9.15 5.16
C GLY A 243 -17.96 -10.55 5.78
N GLY A 244 -18.95 -11.38 5.53
CA GLY A 244 -18.99 -12.76 6.04
C GLY A 244 -18.03 -13.71 5.34
N CYS A 245 -17.65 -13.40 4.09
CA CYS A 245 -16.68 -14.14 3.30
C CYS A 245 -16.01 -13.25 2.24
N SER A 246 -15.14 -13.85 1.44
CA SER A 246 -14.43 -13.21 0.33
C SER A 246 -15.34 -12.83 -0.83
N GLN A 247 -16.55 -13.37 -0.95
CA GLN A 247 -17.48 -12.99 -2.03
C GLN A 247 -18.51 -11.95 -1.57
N ASP A 248 -18.48 -11.56 -0.30
CA ASP A 248 -19.46 -10.63 0.26
C ASP A 248 -19.24 -9.20 -0.26
N SER A 249 -20.12 -8.70 -1.12
CA SER A 249 -20.02 -7.36 -1.70
C SER A 249 -20.40 -6.26 -0.70
N ARG A 250 -21.06 -6.57 0.42
CA ARG A 250 -21.64 -5.59 1.33
C ARG A 250 -20.65 -4.51 1.79
N PRO A 251 -19.42 -4.81 2.27
CA PRO A 251 -18.48 -3.74 2.66
C PRO A 251 -18.16 -2.76 1.52
N ARG A 252 -18.09 -3.25 0.29
CA ARG A 252 -17.81 -2.46 -0.93
C ARG A 252 -19.03 -1.66 -1.37
N GLU A 253 -20.22 -2.28 -1.32
CA GLU A 253 -21.51 -1.61 -1.51
C GLU A 253 -21.74 -0.48 -0.49
N HIS A 254 -21.32 -0.68 0.77
CA HIS A 254 -21.37 0.36 1.79
C HIS A 254 -20.49 1.56 1.42
N ALA A 255 -19.26 1.30 0.96
CA ALA A 255 -18.34 2.35 0.56
C ALA A 255 -18.81 3.11 -0.68
N ILE A 256 -19.38 2.44 -1.70
CA ILE A 256 -19.93 3.14 -2.87
C ILE A 256 -21.13 3.99 -2.48
N ASN A 257 -22.00 3.50 -1.59
CA ASN A 257 -23.14 4.27 -1.08
C ASN A 257 -22.69 5.50 -0.28
N MET A 258 -21.65 5.35 0.56
CA MET A 258 -21.03 6.47 1.27
C MET A 258 -20.44 7.49 0.28
N ALA A 259 -19.73 7.04 -0.76
CA ALA A 259 -19.17 7.92 -1.78
C ALA A 259 -20.28 8.71 -2.51
N LEU A 260 -21.34 8.04 -2.95
CA LEU A 260 -22.48 8.67 -3.62
C LEU A 260 -23.16 9.73 -2.75
N LEU A 261 -23.47 9.41 -1.49
CA LEU A 261 -24.07 10.36 -0.56
C LEU A 261 -23.12 11.51 -0.21
N SER A 262 -21.82 11.24 -0.11
CA SER A 262 -20.80 12.25 0.18
C SER A 262 -20.67 13.27 -0.94
N ALA A 263 -20.69 12.81 -2.20
CA ALA A 263 -20.73 13.69 -3.36
C ALA A 263 -21.98 14.59 -3.39
N GLU A 264 -23.14 14.03 -3.03
CA GLU A 264 -24.41 14.76 -2.98
C GLU A 264 -24.52 15.74 -1.80
N THR A 265 -23.72 15.55 -0.75
CA THR A 265 -23.75 16.36 0.47
C THR A 265 -22.47 17.19 0.68
N TYR A 266 -21.62 17.26 -0.34
CA TYR A 266 -20.37 18.03 -0.35
C TYR A 266 -19.35 17.63 0.74
N ASN A 267 -19.30 16.34 1.11
CA ASN A 267 -18.32 15.79 2.07
C ASN A 267 -17.14 15.13 1.33
N TRP A 268 -16.24 15.94 0.77
CA TRP A 268 -15.11 15.46 -0.05
C TRP A 268 -14.23 14.44 0.65
N GLU A 269 -13.87 14.71 1.91
CA GLU A 269 -12.98 13.90 2.72
C GLU A 269 -13.53 12.49 2.93
N VAL A 270 -14.86 12.35 3.01
CA VAL A 270 -15.53 11.04 3.10
C VAL A 270 -15.63 10.38 1.74
N PHE A 271 -15.93 11.15 0.69
CA PHE A 271 -15.96 10.67 -0.69
C PHE A 271 -14.62 10.03 -1.05
N LEU A 272 -13.51 10.77 -0.92
CA LEU A 272 -12.22 10.32 -1.38
C LEU A 272 -11.73 9.11 -0.58
N LYS A 273 -11.84 9.12 0.76
CA LYS A 273 -11.49 7.96 1.58
C LYS A 273 -12.31 6.72 1.22
N SER A 274 -13.62 6.89 0.97
CA SER A 274 -14.48 5.77 0.57
C SER A 274 -14.09 5.23 -0.81
N HIS A 275 -13.76 6.11 -1.74
CA HIS A 275 -13.32 5.72 -3.08
C HIS A 275 -11.94 5.03 -3.05
N LEU A 276 -10.98 5.57 -2.29
CA LEU A 276 -9.67 4.94 -2.10
C LEU A 276 -9.79 3.56 -1.44
N ASP A 277 -10.74 3.37 -0.51
CA ASP A 277 -11.01 2.05 0.07
C ASP A 277 -11.59 1.06 -0.94
N ILE A 278 -12.43 1.52 -1.87
CA ILE A 278 -12.90 0.68 -3.00
C ILE A 278 -11.70 0.28 -3.88
N MET A 279 -10.85 1.24 -4.24
CA MET A 279 -9.66 1.01 -5.06
C MET A 279 -8.68 0.03 -4.39
N ASN A 280 -8.36 0.28 -3.12
CA ASN A 280 -7.44 -0.53 -2.31
C ASN A 280 -8.06 -1.79 -1.72
N ASP A 281 -9.36 -1.98 -1.88
CA ASP A 281 -10.10 -3.09 -1.29
C ASP A 281 -9.92 -3.22 0.24
N ARG A 282 -9.90 -2.06 0.91
CA ARG A 282 -9.61 -1.95 2.35
C ARG A 282 -10.85 -2.19 3.20
N PHE A 283 -11.25 -3.44 3.34
CA PHE A 283 -12.50 -3.83 4.02
C PHE A 283 -12.31 -4.94 5.05
N ASP A 284 -13.06 -4.86 6.14
CA ASP A 284 -13.12 -5.91 7.17
C ASP A 284 -13.90 -7.12 6.66
N ARG A 285 -13.31 -8.31 6.77
CA ARG A 285 -13.92 -9.59 6.38
C ARG A 285 -13.55 -10.67 7.38
N VAL A 286 -14.50 -11.57 7.68
CA VAL A 286 -14.28 -12.74 8.54
C VAL A 286 -13.29 -13.72 7.89
N SER A 287 -13.37 -13.86 6.57
CA SER A 287 -12.45 -14.64 5.75
C SER A 287 -12.32 -13.93 4.42
N ASP A 288 -11.09 -13.71 3.96
CA ASP A 288 -10.81 -13.16 2.63
C ASP A 288 -9.80 -14.02 1.88
N GLY A 289 -10.12 -14.35 0.63
CA GLY A 289 -9.34 -15.23 -0.21
C GLY A 289 -8.84 -14.48 -1.43
N SER A 290 -7.57 -14.69 -1.78
CA SER A 290 -6.89 -13.99 -2.89
C SER A 290 -7.58 -14.16 -4.25
N TYR A 291 -8.33 -15.24 -4.46
CA TYR A 291 -9.08 -15.47 -5.71
C TYR A 291 -10.17 -14.42 -5.95
N ALA A 292 -10.83 -13.92 -4.89
CA ALA A 292 -11.92 -12.95 -5.01
C ALA A 292 -11.41 -11.55 -5.37
N TRP A 293 -10.14 -11.25 -5.07
CA TRP A 293 -9.53 -9.96 -5.35
C TRP A 293 -9.51 -9.64 -6.84
N ARG A 294 -9.34 -10.64 -7.71
CA ARG A 294 -9.30 -10.46 -9.17
C ARG A 294 -10.61 -9.88 -9.71
N GLN A 295 -11.75 -10.26 -9.13
CA GLN A 295 -13.08 -9.81 -9.56
C GLN A 295 -13.44 -8.39 -9.06
N ARG A 296 -12.71 -7.87 -8.08
CA ARG A 296 -12.92 -6.53 -7.50
C ARG A 296 -12.09 -5.49 -8.25
N ASN A 297 -12.74 -4.68 -9.06
CA ASN A 297 -12.09 -3.64 -9.88
C ASN A 297 -11.50 -2.51 -9.01
N THR A 298 -10.65 -1.68 -9.62
CA THR A 298 -9.92 -0.61 -8.90
C THR A 298 -10.56 0.77 -9.04
N TYR A 299 -11.23 1.04 -10.17
CA TYR A 299 -11.95 2.29 -10.41
C TYR A 299 -11.05 3.54 -10.33
N ILE A 300 -9.79 3.45 -10.79
CA ILE A 300 -8.87 4.60 -10.82
C ILE A 300 -9.34 5.70 -11.77
N ARG A 301 -10.07 5.34 -12.84
CA ARG A 301 -10.53 6.27 -13.88
C ARG A 301 -11.41 7.39 -13.32
N GLU A 302 -12.20 7.08 -12.29
CA GLU A 302 -13.00 8.06 -11.56
C GLU A 302 -12.14 9.18 -10.97
N LEU A 303 -10.94 8.87 -10.47
CA LEU A 303 -9.99 9.87 -9.98
C LEU A 303 -9.35 10.66 -11.12
N GLU A 304 -9.10 10.03 -12.27
CA GLU A 304 -8.49 10.65 -13.46
C GLU A 304 -9.43 11.57 -14.23
N GLU A 305 -10.74 11.40 -14.06
CA GLU A 305 -11.77 12.30 -14.59
C GLU A 305 -12.07 13.46 -13.62
N LEU A 306 -11.52 13.41 -12.41
CA LEU A 306 -11.43 14.56 -11.52
C LEU A 306 -10.14 15.31 -11.85
N ASN A 307 -10.20 16.64 -11.80
CA ASN A 307 -9.06 17.52 -12.08
C ASN A 307 -8.02 17.50 -10.93
N ILE A 308 -7.58 16.32 -10.49
CA ILE A 308 -6.57 16.12 -9.44
C ILE A 308 -5.28 15.54 -10.03
N ASN A 309 -4.17 15.73 -9.34
CA ASN A 309 -2.92 15.06 -9.68
C ASN A 309 -2.96 13.61 -9.14
N VAL A 310 -3.47 12.69 -9.96
CA VAL A 310 -3.56 11.27 -9.60
C VAL A 310 -2.18 10.67 -9.33
N THR A 311 -1.15 11.06 -10.08
CA THR A 311 0.23 10.61 -9.86
C THR A 311 0.69 10.92 -8.44
N ASP A 312 0.65 12.19 -8.04
CA ASP A 312 1.09 12.60 -6.71
C ASP A 312 0.23 11.97 -5.60
N LEU A 313 -1.10 11.90 -5.79
CA LEU A 313 -1.99 11.25 -4.83
C LEU A 313 -1.60 9.79 -4.61
N ILE A 314 -1.48 9.02 -5.69
CA ILE A 314 -1.30 7.56 -5.63
C ILE A 314 0.12 7.19 -5.18
N LEU A 315 1.14 7.90 -5.64
CA LEU A 315 2.51 7.66 -5.18
C LEU A 315 2.70 8.15 -3.74
N GLY A 316 2.09 9.27 -3.35
CA GLY A 316 2.15 9.80 -1.99
C GLY A 316 1.57 8.86 -0.94
N ILE A 317 0.45 8.16 -1.23
CA ILE A 317 -0.11 7.12 -0.35
C ILE A 317 0.70 5.80 -0.36
N SER A 318 1.66 5.66 -1.28
CA SER A 318 2.49 4.46 -1.42
C SER A 318 3.77 4.52 -0.59
N PHE A 319 4.26 5.71 -0.25
CA PHE A 319 5.42 5.87 0.65
C PHE A 319 5.15 5.31 2.05
N ARG A 320 6.23 4.94 2.76
CA ARG A 320 6.22 4.55 4.17
C ARG A 320 7.12 5.48 4.95
N ILE A 321 6.53 6.10 5.97
CA ILE A 321 7.14 7.18 6.73
C ILE A 321 7.03 6.96 8.23
N GLU A 322 7.96 7.52 8.98
CA GLU A 322 8.04 7.42 10.44
C GLU A 322 7.04 8.35 11.13
N ASN A 323 6.82 9.54 10.56
CA ASN A 323 5.99 10.60 11.12
C ASN A 323 4.77 10.94 10.23
N PRO A 324 3.88 9.98 9.94
CA PRO A 324 2.68 10.28 9.17
C PRO A 324 1.76 11.24 9.92
N ALA A 325 1.01 12.05 9.17
CA ALA A 325 -0.13 12.76 9.73
C ALA A 325 -1.13 11.75 10.33
N SER A 326 -1.88 12.18 11.34
CA SER A 326 -2.97 11.37 11.90
C SER A 326 -3.92 10.96 10.79
N ASN A 327 -4.30 9.69 10.66
CA ASN A 327 -5.13 9.19 9.56
C ASN A 327 -4.54 9.32 8.14
N HIS A 328 -3.22 9.43 7.97
CA HIS A 328 -2.59 9.26 6.66
C HIS A 328 -3.09 7.97 5.99
N TYR A 329 -3.43 8.05 4.71
CA TYR A 329 -3.92 6.90 3.96
C TYR A 329 -2.75 6.14 3.36
N PHE A 330 -2.43 4.95 3.90
CA PHE A 330 -1.48 4.06 3.25
C PHE A 330 -2.19 3.13 2.27
N GLY A 331 -1.80 3.20 0.99
CA GLY A 331 -2.24 2.30 -0.06
C GLY A 331 -1.61 0.91 0.06
N SER A 332 -2.34 -0.13 -0.35
CA SER A 332 -1.81 -1.49 -0.47
C SER A 332 -0.99 -1.58 -1.75
N ILE A 333 0.30 -1.89 -1.65
CA ILE A 333 1.23 -1.89 -2.80
C ILE A 333 0.72 -2.78 -3.94
N GLY A 334 0.17 -3.95 -3.63
CA GLY A 334 -0.40 -4.84 -4.65
C GLY A 334 -1.64 -4.24 -5.33
N ARG A 335 -2.56 -3.66 -4.56
CA ARG A 335 -3.81 -3.08 -5.11
C ARG A 335 -3.55 -1.78 -5.84
N VAL A 336 -2.64 -0.94 -5.35
CA VAL A 336 -2.20 0.28 -6.02
C VAL A 336 -1.49 -0.07 -7.32
N GLY A 337 -0.61 -1.07 -7.33
CA GLY A 337 0.04 -1.55 -8.56
C GLY A 337 -0.98 -1.96 -9.61
N ARG A 338 -1.99 -2.74 -9.23
CA ARG A 338 -3.12 -3.06 -10.12
C ARG A 338 -3.84 -1.81 -10.63
N ALA A 339 -4.19 -0.89 -9.74
CA ALA A 339 -4.90 0.33 -10.13
C ALA A 339 -4.09 1.15 -11.13
N LEU A 340 -2.78 1.29 -10.92
CA LEU A 340 -1.89 1.97 -11.83
C LEU A 340 -1.78 1.27 -13.19
N SER A 341 -1.97 -0.05 -13.28
CA SER A 341 -1.97 -0.75 -14.59
C SER A 341 -3.17 -0.37 -15.46
N GLU A 342 -4.24 0.15 -14.85
CA GLU A 342 -5.49 0.56 -15.49
C GLU A 342 -5.51 2.09 -15.81
N THR A 343 -4.42 2.82 -15.53
CA THR A 343 -4.32 4.28 -15.71
C THR A 343 -4.21 4.70 -17.18
N LYS A 344 -4.74 5.89 -17.51
CA LYS A 344 -4.47 6.55 -18.81
C LYS A 344 -3.11 7.26 -18.87
N ASN A 345 -2.48 7.54 -17.71
CA ASN A 345 -1.23 8.29 -17.58
C ASN A 345 0.00 7.37 -17.45
N ARG A 346 0.04 6.29 -18.22
CA ARG A 346 1.00 5.19 -18.05
C ARG A 346 2.46 5.65 -18.07
N ASP A 347 2.86 6.42 -19.08
CA ASP A 347 4.27 6.81 -19.24
C ASP A 347 4.75 7.69 -18.08
N GLU A 348 3.89 8.57 -17.57
CA GLU A 348 4.20 9.44 -16.42
C GLU A 348 4.40 8.60 -15.15
N ILE A 349 3.47 7.70 -14.85
CA ILE A 349 3.52 6.81 -13.67
C ILE A 349 4.73 5.88 -13.73
N GLU A 350 4.98 5.26 -14.88
CA GLU A 350 6.09 4.34 -15.07
C GLU A 350 7.43 5.05 -14.82
N ASN A 351 7.63 6.22 -15.44
CA ASN A 351 8.84 7.02 -15.26
C ASN A 351 9.00 7.51 -13.82
N ALA A 352 7.91 7.92 -13.15
CA ALA A 352 7.95 8.36 -11.77
C ALA A 352 8.37 7.22 -10.82
N MET A 353 7.79 6.02 -10.97
CA MET A 353 8.18 4.85 -10.17
C MET A 353 9.65 4.46 -10.41
N LEU A 354 10.10 4.42 -11.67
CA LEU A 354 11.49 4.10 -12.01
C LEU A 354 12.46 5.12 -11.43
N ALA A 355 12.13 6.41 -11.50
CA ALA A 355 12.93 7.48 -10.91
C ALA A 355 13.02 7.34 -9.38
N ILE A 356 11.95 6.92 -8.71
CA ILE A 356 11.95 6.65 -7.25
C ILE A 356 12.87 5.48 -6.90
N ILE A 357 12.80 4.38 -7.64
CA ILE A 357 13.67 3.20 -7.44
C ILE A 357 15.13 3.58 -7.64
N ALA A 358 15.41 4.40 -8.67
CA ALA A 358 16.75 4.80 -9.07
C ALA A 358 17.38 5.87 -8.15
N ASP A 359 16.61 6.51 -7.29
CA ASP A 359 17.08 7.66 -6.50
C ASP A 359 17.98 7.23 -5.34
N THR A 360 19.26 7.55 -5.42
CA THR A 360 20.24 7.23 -4.37
C THR A 360 20.11 8.09 -3.11
N GLU A 361 19.36 9.19 -3.15
CA GLU A 361 19.08 10.03 -1.98
C GLU A 361 17.88 9.53 -1.17
N LEU A 362 17.06 8.63 -1.73
CA LEU A 362 15.94 8.01 -1.03
C LEU A 362 16.41 6.78 -0.24
N ASP A 363 15.73 6.51 0.87
CA ASP A 363 16.02 5.35 1.71
C ASP A 363 15.72 4.01 1.00
N TYR A 364 16.43 2.96 1.40
CA TYR A 364 16.31 1.65 0.75
C TYR A 364 14.91 1.05 0.86
N PHE A 365 14.25 1.20 2.00
CA PHE A 365 12.92 0.65 2.20
C PHE A 365 11.93 1.20 1.19
N ASN A 366 11.83 2.53 1.03
CA ASN A 366 10.93 3.09 0.02
C ASN A 366 11.35 2.74 -1.41
N ARG A 367 12.65 2.73 -1.75
CA ARG A 367 13.10 2.31 -3.09
C ARG A 367 12.67 0.88 -3.42
N LEU A 368 12.84 -0.05 -2.48
CA LEU A 368 12.44 -1.45 -2.65
C LEU A 368 10.91 -1.62 -2.65
N LEU A 369 10.19 -0.84 -1.85
CA LEU A 369 8.73 -0.82 -1.86
C LEU A 369 8.18 -0.40 -3.23
N PHE A 370 8.81 0.61 -3.85
CA PHE A 370 8.45 1.05 -5.21
C PHE A 370 8.88 0.06 -6.29
N TYR A 371 9.95 -0.72 -6.07
CA TYR A 371 10.25 -1.88 -6.92
C TYR A 371 9.09 -2.89 -6.90
N PHE A 372 8.58 -3.25 -5.71
CA PHE A 372 7.42 -4.14 -5.61
C PHE A 372 6.14 -3.52 -6.18
N LEU A 373 5.93 -2.22 -6.01
CA LEU A 373 4.84 -1.51 -6.64
C LEU A 373 4.90 -1.64 -8.17
N PHE A 374 6.07 -1.40 -8.76
CA PHE A 374 6.29 -1.54 -10.19
C PHE A 374 6.08 -2.98 -10.66
N LYS A 375 6.54 -3.98 -9.90
CA LYS A 375 6.31 -5.40 -10.23
C LYS A 375 4.81 -5.73 -10.26
N ASN A 376 4.03 -5.23 -9.31
CA ASN A 376 2.58 -5.41 -9.28
C ASN A 376 1.90 -4.70 -10.45
N TYR A 377 2.31 -3.45 -10.73
CA TYR A 377 1.88 -2.69 -11.90
C TYR A 377 2.12 -3.48 -13.20
N ASN A 378 3.35 -3.93 -13.42
CA ASN A 378 3.73 -4.60 -14.65
C ASN A 378 3.06 -5.98 -14.78
N TYR A 379 2.88 -6.71 -13.67
CA TYR A 379 2.17 -7.99 -13.66
C TYR A 379 0.75 -7.88 -14.22
N HIS A 380 0.07 -6.76 -13.97
CA HIS A 380 -1.31 -6.52 -14.36
C HIS A 380 -1.49 -5.92 -15.76
N ILE A 381 -0.43 -5.50 -16.45
CA ILE A 381 -0.51 -5.06 -17.84
C ILE A 381 -0.89 -6.26 -18.74
N GLU A 382 -1.84 -6.10 -19.65
CA GLU A 382 -2.23 -7.22 -20.53
C GLU A 382 -1.24 -7.45 -21.69
N ASP A 383 -0.64 -6.38 -22.23
CA ASP A 383 0.28 -6.45 -23.37
C ASP A 383 1.68 -6.93 -22.94
N GLU A 384 2.05 -8.12 -23.41
CA GLU A 384 3.34 -8.77 -23.10
C GLU A 384 4.56 -8.04 -23.70
N THR A 385 4.40 -7.32 -24.80
CA THR A 385 5.50 -6.51 -25.38
C THR A 385 5.80 -5.33 -24.49
N ILE A 386 4.75 -4.64 -24.04
CA ILE A 386 4.86 -3.55 -23.08
C ILE A 386 5.51 -4.05 -21.79
N LYS A 387 5.04 -5.18 -21.24
CA LYS A 387 5.59 -5.78 -20.03
C LYS A 387 7.10 -6.01 -20.12
N LYS A 388 7.55 -6.53 -21.26
CA LYS A 388 8.97 -6.81 -21.51
C LYS A 388 9.78 -5.51 -21.50
N VAL A 389 9.34 -4.49 -22.24
CA VAL A 389 10.01 -3.18 -22.29
C VAL A 389 10.06 -2.53 -20.90
N SER A 390 8.96 -2.55 -20.16
CA SER A 390 8.89 -2.00 -18.80
C SER A 390 9.83 -2.76 -17.83
N ASN A 391 9.97 -4.08 -17.98
CA ASN A 391 10.95 -4.86 -17.20
C ASN A 391 12.40 -4.49 -17.54
N GLU A 392 12.75 -4.24 -18.80
CA GLU A 392 14.10 -3.82 -19.19
C GLU A 392 14.47 -2.48 -18.54
N LYS A 393 13.52 -1.53 -18.49
CA LYS A 393 13.70 -0.26 -17.76
C LYS A 393 13.83 -0.48 -16.25
N LEU A 394 13.05 -1.40 -15.67
CA LEU A 394 13.13 -1.75 -14.26
C LEU A 394 14.52 -2.29 -13.89
N VAL A 395 15.10 -3.15 -14.73
CA VAL A 395 16.46 -3.69 -14.51
C VAL A 395 17.48 -2.55 -14.43
N ALA A 396 17.37 -1.54 -15.31
CA ALA A 396 18.25 -0.37 -15.26
C ALA A 396 18.09 0.43 -13.95
N ALA A 397 16.87 0.60 -13.44
CA ALA A 397 16.64 1.26 -12.16
C ALA A 397 17.17 0.43 -10.97
N VAL A 398 16.97 -0.89 -10.98
CA VAL A 398 17.47 -1.82 -9.95
C VAL A 398 18.99 -1.84 -9.87
N ALA A 399 19.69 -1.65 -10.99
CA ALA A 399 21.16 -1.59 -11.02
C ALA A 399 21.75 -0.42 -10.19
N THR A 400 20.92 0.54 -9.76
CA THR A 400 21.35 1.64 -8.86
C THR A 400 21.25 1.27 -7.37
N LEU A 401 20.63 0.13 -7.04
CA LEU A 401 20.61 -0.38 -5.67
C LEU A 401 21.98 -1.01 -5.34
N PRO A 402 22.39 -1.04 -4.06
CA PRO A 402 23.56 -1.78 -3.64
C PRO A 402 23.56 -3.23 -4.15
N ASP A 403 24.74 -3.76 -4.49
CA ASP A 403 24.92 -5.10 -5.10
C ASP A 403 24.19 -6.22 -4.34
N TYR A 404 24.17 -6.15 -3.01
CA TYR A 404 23.50 -7.17 -2.19
C TYR A 404 21.97 -7.14 -2.28
N PHE A 405 21.37 -6.06 -2.79
CA PHE A 405 19.96 -6.03 -3.18
C PHE A 405 19.79 -6.32 -4.67
N SER A 406 20.52 -5.62 -5.54
CA SER A 406 20.33 -5.73 -6.99
C SER A 406 20.53 -7.16 -7.49
N ASN A 407 21.56 -7.88 -7.02
CA ASN A 407 21.79 -9.28 -7.36
C ASN A 407 20.61 -10.19 -6.97
N GLN A 408 19.98 -9.95 -5.80
CA GLN A 408 18.83 -10.75 -5.35
C GLN A 408 17.56 -10.48 -6.15
N LEU A 409 17.46 -9.30 -6.78
CA LEU A 409 16.29 -8.88 -7.55
C LEU A 409 16.41 -9.25 -9.04
N THR A 410 17.63 -9.34 -9.58
CA THR A 410 17.91 -9.75 -10.97
C THR A 410 18.02 -11.26 -11.14
N ASP A 411 18.34 -11.99 -10.07
CA ASP A 411 18.33 -13.46 -10.08
C ASP A 411 16.87 -13.98 -10.00
N LYS A 412 16.17 -14.03 -11.14
CA LYS A 412 15.02 -14.92 -11.40
C LYS A 412 14.49 -14.83 -12.84
#